data_AF-A0A5D0WK91-F1
#
_entry.id   AF-A0A5D0WK91-F1
#
_cell.length_a   1.000
_cell.length_b   1.000
_cell.length_c   1.000
_cell.angle_alpha   90.00
_cell.angle_beta   90.00
_cell.angle_gamma   90.00
#
_symmetry.space_group_name_H-M   'P 1'
#
loop_
_entity.id
_entity.type
_entity.pdbx_description
1 polymer ?
#
loop_
_entity_poly.entity_id
_entity_poly.type
_entity_poly.pdbx_seq_one_letter_code
_entity_poly.pdbx_strand_id
1 'polypeptide(L)'
;MNDFISTVRTDRLREIGEKERTGIVIADKYKYRLVDTIIIPMSDEKNLIYGFQVNQKDVYFYIIDEGANSYYTIIELYELLKYMCDSGNEDIVFEVLKRIEEIEMKRVRNSIGTDDTAQDIWENRADFIYRGITYHFKAVEYPEYDGIIEMPDGARTLSYQQVFLLLNLIQEKSNAFFTRGESNKKELINGITRLFLGLLSGKEDHDELKSLGWFYDTQKNKYVLRPNMSKNKERKYYLTKEEYLIIMNKES
;
A
#
# COMPACT_ATOMS: atom_id res chain seq x y z
N MET A 1 -0.93 4.73 11.09
CA MET A 1 -1.12 5.49 9.83
C MET A 1 -1.95 6.79 9.94
N ASN A 2 -3.15 6.79 10.55
CA ASN A 2 -3.97 8.02 10.65
C ASN A 2 -3.21 9.22 11.23
N ASP A 3 -2.57 9.03 12.38
CA ASP A 3 -1.85 10.11 13.06
C ASP A 3 -0.66 10.59 12.23
N PHE A 4 0.06 9.66 11.59
CA PHE A 4 1.13 9.98 10.66
C PHE A 4 0.65 10.93 9.54
N ILE A 5 -0.43 10.60 8.83
CA ILE A 5 -0.99 11.45 7.77
C ILE A 5 -1.33 12.85 8.30
N SER A 6 -1.91 12.93 9.51
CA SER A 6 -2.23 14.21 10.14
C SER A 6 -0.98 15.01 10.51
N THR A 7 0.07 14.35 11.02
CA THR A 7 1.34 15.00 11.35
C THR A 7 2.01 15.55 10.11
N VAL A 8 2.23 14.74 9.06
CA VAL A 8 2.96 15.19 7.86
C VAL A 8 2.22 16.30 7.11
N ARG A 9 0.88 16.34 7.19
CA ARG A 9 0.09 17.47 6.66
C ARG A 9 0.28 18.75 7.46
N THR A 10 0.40 18.64 8.78
CA THR A 10 0.69 19.77 9.66
C THR A 10 2.11 20.29 9.41
N ASP A 11 3.09 19.40 9.31
CA ASP A 11 4.47 19.77 9.00
C ASP A 11 4.60 20.43 7.63
N ARG A 12 3.85 19.95 6.62
CA ARG A 12 3.76 20.62 5.32
C ARG A 12 3.29 22.07 5.45
N LEU A 13 2.25 22.34 6.24
CA LEU A 13 1.73 23.70 6.45
C LEU A 13 2.75 24.58 7.20
N ARG A 14 3.48 24.00 8.17
CA ARG A 14 4.55 24.68 8.89
C ARG A 14 5.68 25.10 7.94
N GLU A 15 6.14 24.19 7.07
CA GLU A 15 7.19 24.47 6.09
C GLU A 15 6.77 25.53 5.08
N ILE A 16 5.52 25.51 4.61
CA ILE A 16 4.95 26.59 3.78
C ILE A 16 5.07 27.93 4.52
N GLY A 17 4.64 27.99 5.79
CA GLY A 17 4.71 29.21 6.60
C GLY A 17 6.14 29.70 6.85
N GLU A 18 7.10 28.80 7.03
CA GLU A 18 8.52 29.15 7.18
C GLU A 18 9.11 29.74 5.90
N LYS A 19 8.77 29.17 4.74
CA LYS A 19 9.17 29.70 3.42
C LYS A 19 8.59 31.08 3.16
N GLU A 20 7.33 31.30 3.50
CA GLU A 20 6.71 32.62 3.34
C GLU A 20 7.35 33.67 4.25
N ARG A 21 7.76 33.31 5.48
CA ARG A 21 8.50 34.21 6.38
C ARG A 21 9.89 34.59 5.84
N THR A 22 10.54 33.72 5.06
CA THR A 22 11.84 34.01 4.43
C THR A 22 11.72 34.74 3.08
N GLY A 23 10.50 35.13 2.68
CA GLY A 23 10.24 35.87 1.45
C GLY A 23 10.04 34.98 0.21
N ILE A 24 10.01 33.66 0.36
CA ILE A 24 9.74 32.73 -0.74
C ILE A 24 8.23 32.68 -0.98
N VAL A 25 7.80 33.09 -2.18
CA VAL A 25 6.39 33.04 -2.59
C VAL A 25 6.04 31.65 -3.11
N ILE A 26 5.10 30.98 -2.44
CA ILE A 26 4.53 29.70 -2.89
C ILE A 26 3.28 30.00 -3.71
N ALA A 27 3.40 29.95 -5.04
CA ALA A 27 2.34 30.32 -5.98
C ALA A 27 1.05 29.48 -5.81
N ASP A 28 1.19 28.20 -5.49
CA ASP A 28 0.05 27.31 -5.24
C ASP A 28 0.31 26.40 -4.05
N LYS A 29 -0.23 26.79 -2.89
CA LYS A 29 -0.13 26.01 -1.65
C LYS A 29 -0.80 24.64 -1.79
N TYR A 30 -1.84 24.49 -2.60
CA TYR A 30 -2.52 23.20 -2.81
C TYR A 30 -1.62 22.21 -3.53
N LYS A 31 -0.79 22.68 -4.46
CA LYS A 31 0.19 21.87 -5.21
C LYS A 31 1.52 21.69 -4.50
N TYR A 32 1.82 22.49 -3.48
CA TYR A 32 3.03 22.35 -2.68
C TYR A 32 3.13 20.95 -2.07
N ARG A 33 4.28 20.29 -2.31
CA ARG A 33 4.61 18.96 -1.79
C ARG A 33 5.72 19.07 -0.76
N LEU A 34 5.45 18.59 0.45
CA LEU A 34 6.52 18.24 1.38
C LEU A 34 7.07 16.88 0.94
N VAL A 35 8.39 16.77 0.86
CA VAL A 35 9.12 15.54 0.55
C VAL A 35 10.03 15.25 1.73
N ASP A 36 9.92 14.05 2.29
CA ASP A 36 10.74 13.62 3.42
C ASP A 36 10.83 12.08 3.41
N THR A 37 11.42 11.51 4.46
CA THR A 37 11.68 10.08 4.58
C THR A 37 11.11 9.50 5.87
N ILE A 38 10.85 8.19 5.85
CA ILE A 38 10.57 7.38 7.03
C ILE A 38 11.57 6.23 7.10
N ILE A 39 11.82 5.76 8.31
CA ILE A 39 12.69 4.61 8.58
C ILE A 39 11.84 3.47 9.13
N ILE A 40 11.97 2.29 8.55
CA ILE A 40 11.37 1.05 9.07
C ILE A 40 12.51 0.21 9.65
N PRO A 41 12.58 0.07 10.99
CA PRO A 41 13.55 -0.81 11.63
C PRO A 41 13.23 -2.28 11.30
N MET A 42 14.23 -3.03 10.87
CA MET A 42 14.13 -4.48 10.65
C MET A 42 14.81 -5.24 11.80
N SER A 43 14.51 -6.53 11.95
CA SER A 43 15.03 -7.40 13.02
C SER A 43 16.56 -7.48 13.07
N ASP A 44 17.22 -7.30 11.93
CA ASP A 44 18.65 -7.59 11.75
C ASP A 44 19.52 -6.31 11.78
N GLU A 45 19.10 -5.29 12.53
CA GLU A 45 19.70 -3.94 12.58
C GLU A 45 19.76 -3.19 11.23
N LYS A 46 19.21 -3.78 10.17
CA LYS A 46 18.99 -3.10 8.90
C LYS A 46 17.82 -2.14 9.02
N ASN A 47 17.99 -0.94 8.48
CA ASN A 47 16.94 0.05 8.39
C ASN A 47 16.54 0.19 6.92
N LEU A 48 15.26 -0.02 6.62
CA LEU A 48 14.74 0.30 5.29
C LEU A 48 14.23 1.73 5.28
N ILE A 49 14.71 2.50 4.31
CA ILE A 49 14.36 3.92 4.17
C ILE A 49 13.37 4.07 3.01
N TYR A 50 12.22 4.65 3.31
CA TYR A 50 11.23 5.00 2.29
C TYR A 50 11.08 6.50 2.22
N GLY A 51 10.97 7.00 1.01
CA GLY A 51 10.59 8.37 0.80
C GLY A 51 9.08 8.51 0.78
N PHE A 52 8.60 9.69 1.13
CA PHE A 52 7.21 10.06 0.88
C PHE A 52 7.08 11.47 0.35
N GLN A 53 5.97 11.71 -0.35
CA GLN A 53 5.52 13.04 -0.76
C GLN A 53 4.12 13.26 -0.22
N VAL A 54 3.88 14.39 0.45
CA VAL A 54 2.54 14.76 0.90
C VAL A 54 2.13 16.09 0.30
N ASN A 55 0.90 16.14 -0.22
CA ASN A 55 0.20 17.37 -0.55
C ASN A 55 -1.10 17.47 0.28
N GLN A 56 -1.96 18.43 -0.06
CA GLN A 56 -3.22 18.58 0.67
C GLN A 56 -4.16 17.37 0.54
N LYS A 57 -4.15 16.69 -0.60
CA LYS A 57 -5.08 15.60 -0.93
C LYS A 57 -4.54 14.23 -0.57
N ASP A 58 -3.26 13.97 -0.82
CA ASP A 58 -2.72 12.61 -0.81
C ASP A 58 -1.30 12.53 -0.23
N VAL A 59 -0.91 11.32 0.15
CA VAL A 59 0.43 10.91 0.56
C VAL A 59 0.88 9.81 -0.39
N TYR A 60 2.07 9.93 -0.95
CA TYR A 60 2.69 8.94 -1.83
C TYR A 60 3.95 8.40 -1.18
N PHE A 61 4.13 7.09 -1.17
CA PHE A 61 5.36 6.44 -0.72
C PHE A 61 6.17 5.95 -1.92
N TYR A 62 7.49 5.90 -1.76
CA TYR A 62 8.41 5.42 -2.79
C TYR A 62 9.64 4.78 -2.15
N ILE A 63 10.26 3.87 -2.88
CA ILE A 63 11.50 3.21 -2.45
C ILE A 63 12.66 4.16 -2.71
N ILE A 64 13.55 4.28 -1.72
CA ILE A 64 14.86 4.93 -1.86
C ILE A 64 15.89 3.82 -1.90
N ASP A 65 16.68 3.79 -2.97
CA ASP A 65 17.76 2.82 -3.16
C ASP A 65 19.01 3.54 -3.72
N GLU A 66 20.14 2.85 -3.81
CA GLU A 66 21.43 3.39 -4.24
C GLU A 66 21.33 4.11 -5.60
N GLY A 67 21.23 5.45 -5.54
CA GLY A 67 21.23 6.32 -6.70
C GLY A 67 19.86 6.69 -7.28
N ALA A 68 18.74 6.18 -6.75
CA ALA A 68 17.42 6.50 -7.32
C ALA A 68 16.24 6.48 -6.33
N ASN A 69 15.24 7.31 -6.64
CA ASN A 69 13.90 7.25 -6.05
C ASN A 69 12.97 6.52 -7.02
N SER A 70 12.38 5.41 -6.57
CA SER A 70 11.52 4.56 -7.40
C SER A 70 10.06 4.70 -7.00
N TYR A 71 9.28 5.35 -7.86
CA TYR A 71 7.83 5.55 -7.71
C TYR A 71 7.09 4.44 -8.43
N TYR A 72 6.14 3.81 -7.76
CA TYR A 72 5.29 2.78 -8.35
C TYR A 72 3.82 3.18 -8.26
N THR A 73 3.16 3.21 -9.40
CA THR A 73 1.71 3.21 -9.50
C THR A 73 1.15 1.82 -9.15
N ILE A 74 -0.15 1.74 -8.87
CA ILE A 74 -0.82 0.43 -8.65
C ILE A 74 -0.62 -0.52 -9.84
N ILE A 75 -0.55 0.02 -11.07
CA ILE A 75 -0.32 -0.78 -12.28
C ILE A 75 1.10 -1.34 -12.28
N GLU A 76 2.11 -0.49 -12.00
CA GLU A 76 3.50 -0.93 -11.96
C GLU A 76 3.76 -1.92 -10.81
N LEU A 77 3.09 -1.76 -9.66
CA LEU A 77 3.12 -2.75 -8.58
C LEU A 77 2.50 -4.09 -9.03
N TYR A 78 1.37 -4.06 -9.73
CA TYR A 78 0.80 -5.28 -10.30
C TYR A 78 1.76 -5.95 -11.28
N GLU A 79 2.39 -5.19 -12.18
CA GLU A 79 3.37 -5.74 -13.12
C GLU A 79 4.59 -6.33 -12.42
N LEU A 80 5.05 -5.70 -11.34
CA LEU A 80 6.16 -6.20 -10.52
C LEU A 80 5.79 -7.51 -9.81
N LEU A 81 4.61 -7.58 -9.19
CA LEU A 81 4.12 -8.81 -8.55
C LEU A 81 3.93 -9.93 -9.58
N LYS A 82 3.39 -9.61 -10.77
CA LYS A 82 3.23 -10.58 -11.86
C LYS A 82 4.58 -11.10 -12.35
N TYR A 83 5.57 -10.22 -12.48
CA TYR A 83 6.94 -10.60 -12.83
C TYR A 83 7.55 -11.56 -11.81
N MET A 84 7.32 -11.33 -10.51
CA MET A 84 7.74 -12.25 -9.45
C MET A 84 7.08 -13.63 -9.60
N CYS A 85 5.77 -13.67 -9.88
CA CYS A 85 5.06 -14.93 -10.15
C CYS A 85 5.63 -15.66 -11.37
N ASP A 86 5.82 -14.95 -12.48
CA ASP A 86 6.36 -15.51 -13.74
C ASP A 86 7.80 -16.01 -13.57
N SER A 87 8.53 -15.48 -12.59
CA SER A 87 9.89 -15.91 -12.23
C SER A 87 9.91 -17.08 -11.22
N GLY A 88 8.77 -17.72 -10.97
CA GLY A 88 8.65 -18.90 -10.09
C GLY A 88 8.45 -18.59 -8.61
N ASN A 89 8.14 -17.34 -8.25
CA ASN A 89 7.90 -16.93 -6.86
C ASN A 89 6.41 -16.72 -6.55
N GLU A 90 5.54 -17.39 -7.32
CA GLU A 90 4.09 -17.27 -7.21
C GLU A 90 3.59 -17.60 -5.80
N ASP A 91 4.06 -18.71 -5.20
CA ASP A 91 3.65 -19.13 -3.86
C ASP A 91 3.94 -18.05 -2.81
N ILE A 92 5.14 -17.45 -2.85
CA ILE A 92 5.55 -16.38 -1.93
C ILE A 92 4.63 -15.16 -2.10
N VAL A 93 4.36 -14.76 -3.34
CA VAL A 93 3.51 -13.61 -3.63
C VAL A 93 2.10 -13.83 -3.09
N PHE A 94 1.49 -14.98 -3.39
CA PHE A 94 0.15 -15.29 -2.95
C PHE A 94 0.06 -15.47 -1.43
N GLU A 95 1.03 -16.14 -0.82
CA GLU A 95 1.08 -16.32 0.64
C GLU A 95 1.07 -14.96 1.34
N VAL A 96 1.99 -14.06 0.98
CA VAL A 96 2.08 -12.74 1.61
C VAL A 96 0.83 -11.90 1.35
N LEU A 97 0.32 -11.85 0.11
CA LEU A 97 -0.89 -11.09 -0.19
C LEU A 97 -2.13 -11.63 0.54
N LYS A 98 -2.27 -12.95 0.67
CA LYS A 98 -3.35 -13.57 1.47
C LYS A 98 -3.22 -13.20 2.93
N ARG A 99 -2.01 -13.31 3.52
CA ARG A 99 -1.78 -12.84 4.89
C ARG A 99 -2.17 -11.38 5.07
N ILE A 100 -1.83 -10.49 4.13
CA ILE A 100 -2.24 -9.07 4.15
C ILE A 100 -3.77 -8.91 4.11
N GLU A 101 -4.47 -9.70 3.29
CA GLU A 101 -5.93 -9.65 3.16
C GLU A 101 -6.62 -10.12 4.44
N GLU A 102 -6.10 -11.20 5.03
CA GLU A 102 -6.58 -11.88 6.23
C GLU A 102 -6.21 -11.17 7.54
N ILE A 103 -5.47 -10.06 7.49
CA ILE A 103 -5.19 -9.25 8.67
C ILE A 103 -6.51 -8.80 9.30
N GLU A 104 -6.87 -9.45 10.39
CA GLU A 104 -8.02 -9.09 11.23
C GLU A 104 -7.57 -8.30 12.47
N MET A 105 -8.41 -7.34 12.86
CA MET A 105 -8.31 -6.73 14.19
C MET A 105 -8.76 -7.75 15.22
N LYS A 106 -7.86 -8.17 16.14
CA LYS A 106 -8.23 -9.07 17.23
C LYS A 106 -8.59 -8.28 18.48
N ARG A 107 -9.75 -8.58 19.07
CA ARG A 107 -10.11 -8.07 20.39
C ARG A 107 -9.44 -8.88 21.46
N VAL A 108 -8.51 -8.27 22.18
CA VAL A 108 -7.88 -8.86 23.35
C VAL A 108 -8.47 -8.19 24.58
N ARG A 109 -8.94 -8.97 25.55
CA ARG A 109 -9.33 -8.43 26.86
C ARG A 109 -8.09 -8.33 27.73
N ASN A 110 -7.77 -7.14 28.20
CA ASN A 110 -6.70 -6.93 29.16
C ASN A 110 -7.31 -6.90 30.56
N SER A 111 -7.03 -7.94 31.35
CA SER A 111 -7.40 -8.04 32.75
C SER A 111 -6.31 -7.48 33.67
N ILE A 112 -5.83 -6.27 33.39
CA ILE A 112 -4.89 -5.56 34.28
C ILE A 112 -5.70 -4.55 35.09
N GLY A 113 -6.17 -4.99 36.26
CA GLY A 113 -7.01 -4.20 37.17
C GLY A 113 -8.45 -4.71 37.25
N THR A 114 -9.29 -4.02 38.03
CA THR A 114 -10.72 -4.36 38.24
C THR A 114 -11.62 -4.04 37.05
N ASP A 115 -11.08 -3.41 35.99
CA ASP A 115 -11.85 -2.99 34.82
C ASP A 115 -11.53 -3.91 33.63
N ASP A 116 -12.53 -4.68 33.20
CA ASP A 116 -12.47 -5.57 32.03
C ASP A 116 -12.53 -4.72 30.76
N THR A 117 -11.39 -4.12 30.39
CA THR A 117 -11.27 -3.29 29.19
C THR A 117 -10.83 -4.14 28.00
N ALA A 118 -11.71 -4.24 27.00
CA ALA A 118 -11.37 -4.84 25.72
C ALA A 118 -10.56 -3.85 24.88
N GLN A 119 -9.40 -4.26 24.40
CA GLN A 119 -8.56 -3.50 23.50
C GLN A 119 -8.43 -4.25 22.17
N ASP A 120 -8.66 -3.54 21.06
CA ASP A 120 -8.32 -4.06 19.74
C ASP A 120 -6.78 -4.04 19.60
N ILE A 121 -6.17 -5.21 19.37
CA ILE A 121 -4.74 -5.41 19.15
C ILE A 121 -4.53 -6.03 17.76
N TRP A 122 -3.44 -5.65 17.11
CA TRP A 122 -2.98 -6.26 15.88
C TRP A 122 -1.76 -7.13 16.17
N GLU A 123 -1.76 -8.37 15.69
CA GLU A 123 -0.70 -9.36 16.02
C GLU A 123 0.62 -9.05 15.34
N ASN A 124 0.60 -8.59 14.09
CA ASN A 124 1.80 -8.31 13.29
C ASN A 124 2.10 -6.82 13.21
N ARG A 125 2.04 -6.13 14.36
CA ARG A 125 2.32 -4.70 14.46
C ARG A 125 3.80 -4.46 14.19
N ALA A 126 4.09 -3.55 13.28
CA ALA A 126 5.43 -3.03 13.06
C ALA A 126 5.45 -1.51 13.26
N ASP A 127 6.66 -1.00 13.43
CA ASP A 127 6.91 0.42 13.70
C ASP A 127 7.63 1.07 12.53
N PHE A 128 7.41 2.38 12.37
CA PHE A 128 8.21 3.22 11.49
C PHE A 128 8.44 4.58 12.14
N ILE A 129 9.57 5.19 11.83
CA ILE A 129 10.06 6.40 12.48
C ILE A 129 10.03 7.54 11.48
N TYR A 130 9.43 8.67 11.88
CA TYR A 130 9.47 9.93 11.15
C TYR A 130 9.90 11.05 12.09
N ARG A 131 11.02 11.72 11.77
CA ARG A 131 11.60 12.81 12.58
C ARG A 131 11.71 12.49 14.09
N GLY A 132 12.13 11.26 14.40
CA GLY A 132 12.29 10.78 15.77
C GLY A 132 10.99 10.39 16.49
N ILE A 133 9.83 10.50 15.82
CA ILE A 133 8.55 10.06 16.35
C ILE A 133 8.23 8.67 15.78
N THR A 134 7.94 7.72 16.67
CA THR A 134 7.52 6.38 16.30
C THR A 134 6.03 6.36 15.95
N TYR A 135 5.72 5.80 14.80
CA TYR A 135 4.40 5.50 14.31
C TYR A 135 4.26 4.00 14.12
N HIS A 136 3.01 3.55 14.05
CA HIS A 136 2.69 2.14 13.97
C HIS A 136 1.91 1.83 12.71
N PHE A 137 2.33 0.77 12.04
CA PHE A 137 1.46 0.01 11.16
C PHE A 137 0.39 -0.65 12.02
N LYS A 138 -0.83 -0.76 11.48
CA LYS A 138 -1.81 -1.63 12.12
C LYS A 138 -1.31 -3.06 12.06
N ALA A 139 -0.97 -3.55 10.89
CA ALA A 139 -0.22 -4.78 10.75
C ALA A 139 0.59 -4.76 9.47
N VAL A 140 1.61 -5.62 9.41
CA VAL A 140 2.54 -5.72 8.29
C VAL A 140 2.83 -7.17 8.00
N GLU A 141 2.83 -7.52 6.73
CA GLU A 141 3.26 -8.82 6.24
C GLU A 141 4.29 -8.65 5.13
N TYR A 142 5.37 -9.39 5.21
CA TYR A 142 6.41 -9.49 4.19
C TYR A 142 7.00 -10.90 4.26
N PRO A 143 7.71 -11.37 3.22
CA PRO A 143 8.28 -12.71 3.25
C PRO A 143 9.42 -12.80 4.25
N GLU A 144 9.53 -13.96 4.93
CA GLU A 144 10.61 -14.24 5.88
C GLU A 144 11.97 -14.31 5.18
N TYR A 145 12.00 -14.87 3.97
CA TYR A 145 13.17 -14.87 3.10
C TYR A 145 13.16 -13.65 2.18
N ASP A 146 14.21 -12.83 2.25
CA ASP A 146 14.36 -11.68 1.36
C ASP A 146 15.08 -12.08 0.07
N GLY A 147 14.28 -12.33 -0.98
CA GLY A 147 14.77 -12.53 -2.33
C GLY A 147 15.06 -11.22 -3.06
N ILE A 148 15.66 -11.31 -4.24
CA ILE A 148 15.98 -10.18 -5.10
C ILE A 148 15.17 -10.26 -6.40
N ILE A 149 14.63 -9.13 -6.81
CA ILE A 149 13.99 -8.90 -8.10
C ILE A 149 14.98 -8.15 -8.97
N GLU A 150 15.52 -8.82 -9.98
CA GLU A 150 16.29 -8.17 -11.03
C GLU A 150 15.31 -7.52 -12.01
N MET A 151 15.34 -6.20 -12.11
CA MET A 151 14.48 -5.47 -13.03
C MET A 151 14.85 -5.84 -14.48
N PRO A 152 13.88 -5.90 -15.42
CA PRO A 152 14.16 -6.31 -16.81
C PRO A 152 15.18 -5.44 -17.54
N ASP A 153 15.40 -4.20 -17.10
CA ASP A 153 16.41 -3.29 -17.65
C ASP A 153 17.83 -3.52 -17.07
N GLY A 154 17.96 -4.43 -16.11
CA GLY A 154 19.21 -4.79 -15.42
C GLY A 154 19.83 -3.66 -14.61
N ALA A 155 19.17 -2.51 -14.51
CA ALA A 155 19.77 -1.30 -13.95
C ALA A 155 19.65 -1.24 -12.42
N ARG A 156 18.71 -2.00 -11.85
CA ARG A 156 18.37 -1.97 -10.42
C ARG A 156 17.90 -3.33 -9.93
N THR A 157 18.09 -3.56 -8.65
CA THR A 157 17.61 -4.73 -7.92
C THR A 157 16.72 -4.28 -6.79
N LEU A 158 15.56 -4.90 -6.62
CA LEU A 158 14.68 -4.65 -5.47
C LEU A 158 14.61 -5.88 -4.61
N SER A 159 14.57 -5.73 -3.29
CA SER A 159 14.32 -6.85 -2.40
C SER A 159 12.81 -7.12 -2.27
N TYR A 160 12.44 -8.37 -1.97
CA TYR A 160 11.04 -8.73 -1.75
C TYR A 160 10.47 -7.94 -0.59
N GLN A 161 11.23 -7.80 0.50
CA GLN A 161 10.84 -7.00 1.65
C GLN A 161 10.59 -5.55 1.25
N GLN A 162 11.41 -4.95 0.39
CA GLN A 162 11.20 -3.58 -0.09
C GLN A 162 9.84 -3.40 -0.79
N VAL A 163 9.48 -4.35 -1.66
CA VAL A 163 8.23 -4.30 -2.42
C VAL A 163 7.02 -4.51 -1.52
N PHE A 164 7.05 -5.54 -0.67
CA PHE A 164 5.91 -5.84 0.20
C PHE A 164 5.71 -4.78 1.29
N LEU A 165 6.77 -4.20 1.85
CA LEU A 165 6.63 -3.09 2.80
C LEU A 165 6.08 -1.83 2.14
N LEU A 166 6.48 -1.51 0.90
CA LEU A 166 5.86 -0.44 0.12
C LEU A 166 4.36 -0.70 -0.06
N LEU A 167 3.98 -1.94 -0.38
CA LEU A 167 2.58 -2.35 -0.53
C LEU A 167 1.81 -2.18 0.78
N ASN A 168 2.38 -2.58 1.92
CA ASN A 168 1.80 -2.37 3.25
C ASN A 168 1.58 -0.87 3.54
N LEU A 169 2.57 0.00 3.27
CA LEU A 169 2.44 1.45 3.44
C LEU A 169 1.29 2.03 2.61
N ILE A 170 1.20 1.63 1.34
CA ILE A 170 0.15 2.08 0.41
C ILE A 170 -1.22 1.58 0.87
N GLN A 171 -1.33 0.31 1.28
CA GLN A 171 -2.56 -0.30 1.74
C GLN A 171 -3.03 0.33 3.06
N GLU A 172 -2.14 0.52 4.03
CA GLU A 172 -2.45 1.18 5.31
C GLU A 172 -2.90 2.63 5.12
N LYS A 173 -2.24 3.37 4.22
CA LYS A 173 -2.68 4.72 3.84
C LYS A 173 -4.09 4.68 3.26
N SER A 174 -4.35 3.75 2.35
CA SER A 174 -5.65 3.64 1.74
C SER A 174 -6.74 3.29 2.76
N ASN A 175 -6.46 2.35 3.66
CA ASN A 175 -7.33 1.97 4.76
C ASN A 175 -7.64 3.18 5.66
N ALA A 176 -6.63 4.00 5.97
CA ALA A 176 -6.80 5.22 6.76
C ALA A 176 -7.78 6.21 6.10
N PHE A 177 -7.72 6.38 4.77
CA PHE A 177 -8.67 7.22 4.04
C PHE A 177 -10.10 6.69 4.08
N PHE A 178 -10.31 5.39 3.92
CA PHE A 178 -11.65 4.80 4.00
C PHE A 178 -12.21 4.77 5.42
N THR A 179 -11.36 4.61 6.44
CA THR A 179 -11.79 4.64 7.84
C THR A 179 -12.31 6.01 8.26
N ARG A 180 -11.77 7.10 7.67
CA ARG A 180 -12.23 8.48 7.91
C ARG A 180 -13.45 8.87 7.06
N GLY A 181 -13.79 8.06 6.05
CA GLY A 181 -14.88 8.33 5.12
C GLY A 181 -16.25 7.87 5.62
N GLU A 182 -17.24 7.92 4.73
CA GLU A 182 -18.59 7.40 4.96
C GLU A 182 -18.59 5.88 5.23
N SER A 183 -19.57 5.40 6.00
CA SER A 183 -19.67 4.00 6.46
C SER A 183 -19.69 2.97 5.33
N ASN A 184 -20.27 3.31 4.17
CA ASN A 184 -20.28 2.50 2.96
C ASN A 184 -18.89 2.22 2.38
N LYS A 185 -17.88 3.09 2.63
CA LYS A 185 -16.53 2.91 2.06
C LYS A 185 -15.65 1.94 2.86
N LYS A 186 -16.13 1.46 4.02
CA LYS A 186 -15.38 0.48 4.84
C LYS A 186 -15.20 -0.87 4.14
N GLU A 187 -16.07 -1.22 3.20
CA GLU A 187 -15.94 -2.44 2.38
C GLU A 187 -14.66 -2.46 1.50
N LEU A 188 -14.05 -1.29 1.28
CA LEU A 188 -12.84 -1.11 0.47
C LEU A 188 -11.54 -1.20 1.29
N ILE A 189 -11.63 -1.45 2.61
CA ILE A 189 -10.47 -1.81 3.42
C ILE A 189 -9.85 -3.08 2.84
N ASN A 190 -8.53 -3.09 2.64
CA ASN A 190 -7.76 -4.14 1.96
C ASN A 190 -8.10 -4.31 0.46
N GLY A 191 -8.79 -3.33 -0.15
CA GLY A 191 -9.26 -3.43 -1.52
C GLY A 191 -8.15 -3.43 -2.59
N ILE A 192 -6.96 -2.89 -2.32
CA ILE A 192 -5.81 -2.95 -3.24
C ILE A 192 -5.23 -4.37 -3.22
N THR A 193 -5.00 -4.93 -2.03
CA THR A 193 -4.53 -6.32 -1.89
C THR A 193 -5.47 -7.31 -2.56
N ARG A 194 -6.79 -7.17 -2.34
CA ARG A 194 -7.81 -7.98 -3.03
C ARG A 194 -7.74 -7.85 -4.55
N LEU A 195 -7.57 -6.63 -5.04
CA LEU A 195 -7.39 -6.40 -6.47
C LEU A 195 -6.17 -7.15 -6.99
N PHE A 196 -5.01 -7.07 -6.32
CA PHE A 196 -3.83 -7.80 -6.75
C PHE A 196 -4.05 -9.31 -6.77
N LEU A 197 -4.66 -9.88 -5.73
CA LEU A 197 -5.02 -11.30 -5.70
C LEU A 197 -5.90 -11.67 -6.89
N GLY A 198 -6.98 -10.92 -7.15
CA GLY A 198 -7.87 -11.18 -8.28
C GLY A 198 -7.19 -11.06 -9.66
N LEU A 199 -6.34 -10.05 -9.85
CA LEU A 199 -5.60 -9.85 -11.10
C LEU A 199 -4.49 -10.87 -11.33
N LEU A 200 -3.91 -11.44 -10.26
CA LEU A 200 -2.86 -12.45 -10.36
C LEU A 200 -3.45 -13.86 -10.54
N SER A 201 -4.57 -14.16 -9.88
CA SER A 201 -5.23 -15.48 -9.99
C SER A 201 -6.01 -15.65 -11.28
N GLY A 202 -6.63 -14.58 -11.79
CA GLY A 202 -7.55 -14.68 -12.92
C GLY A 202 -6.86 -15.01 -14.24
N LYS A 203 -7.40 -15.98 -14.98
CA LYS A 203 -6.91 -16.39 -16.33
C LYS A 203 -7.85 -16.05 -17.47
N GLU A 204 -8.95 -15.38 -17.14
CA GLU A 204 -9.96 -14.95 -18.09
C GLU A 204 -10.62 -13.66 -17.64
N ASP A 205 -11.59 -13.19 -18.40
CA ASP A 205 -12.24 -11.91 -18.20
C ASP A 205 -13.36 -12.00 -17.14
N HIS A 206 -13.20 -11.35 -15.99
CA HIS A 206 -14.25 -11.25 -14.95
C HIS A 206 -15.07 -9.96 -15.05
N ASP A 207 -16.39 -10.04 -14.86
CA ASP A 207 -17.29 -8.88 -14.94
C ASP A 207 -16.99 -7.81 -13.88
N GLU A 208 -16.60 -8.25 -12.69
CA GLU A 208 -16.19 -7.41 -11.56
C GLU A 208 -14.96 -6.57 -11.95
N LEU A 209 -13.95 -7.20 -12.55
CA LEU A 209 -12.72 -6.54 -13.02
C LEU A 209 -12.98 -5.64 -14.24
N LYS A 210 -13.82 -6.08 -15.19
CA LYS A 210 -14.25 -5.27 -16.33
C LYS A 210 -14.95 -4.00 -15.91
N SER A 211 -15.78 -4.06 -14.87
CA SER A 211 -16.48 -2.88 -14.35
C SER A 211 -15.52 -1.80 -13.85
N LEU A 212 -14.35 -2.21 -13.38
CA LEU A 212 -13.23 -1.37 -12.95
C LEU A 212 -12.27 -0.99 -14.10
N GLY A 213 -12.52 -1.50 -15.30
CA GLY A 213 -11.72 -1.24 -16.49
C GLY A 213 -10.53 -2.19 -16.67
N TRP A 214 -10.44 -3.28 -15.91
CA TRP A 214 -9.41 -4.31 -16.09
C TRP A 214 -9.92 -5.39 -17.05
N PHE A 215 -9.10 -5.72 -18.06
CA PHE A 215 -9.43 -6.71 -19.07
C PHE A 215 -8.29 -7.70 -19.21
N TYR A 216 -8.60 -8.98 -19.34
CA TYR A 216 -7.61 -10.00 -19.56
C TYR A 216 -7.08 -9.96 -21.00
N ASP A 217 -5.77 -9.86 -21.14
CA ASP A 217 -5.08 -9.94 -22.43
C ASP A 217 -4.50 -11.34 -22.58
N THR A 218 -5.16 -12.18 -23.38
CA THR A 218 -4.76 -13.58 -23.61
C THR A 218 -3.40 -13.71 -24.29
N GLN A 219 -2.99 -12.72 -25.09
CA GLN A 219 -1.69 -12.73 -25.74
C GLN A 219 -0.56 -12.44 -24.77
N LYS A 220 -0.82 -11.57 -23.79
CA LYS A 220 0.16 -11.19 -22.76
C LYS A 220 0.04 -12.00 -21.47
N ASN A 221 -0.98 -12.87 -21.38
CA ASN A 221 -1.31 -13.67 -20.21
C ASN A 221 -1.35 -12.83 -18.91
N LYS A 222 -1.99 -11.66 -18.98
CA LYS A 222 -2.11 -10.71 -17.87
C LYS A 222 -3.29 -9.76 -18.06
N TYR A 223 -3.72 -9.11 -16.99
CA TYR A 223 -4.70 -8.02 -17.08
C TYR A 223 -4.07 -6.71 -17.53
N VAL A 224 -4.84 -5.91 -18.25
CA VAL A 224 -4.48 -4.58 -18.70
C VAL A 224 -5.58 -3.61 -18.32
N LEU A 225 -5.21 -2.54 -17.63
CA LEU A 225 -6.15 -1.46 -17.30
C LEU A 225 -6.44 -0.62 -18.55
N ARG A 226 -7.73 -0.44 -18.84
CA ARG A 226 -8.26 0.48 -19.85
C ARG A 226 -9.07 1.57 -19.14
N PRO A 227 -8.46 2.70 -18.73
CA PRO A 227 -9.09 3.67 -17.82
C PRO A 227 -10.39 4.28 -18.35
N ASN A 228 -10.54 4.40 -19.66
CA ASN A 228 -11.72 4.97 -20.30
C ASN A 228 -12.95 4.05 -20.24
N MET A 229 -12.76 2.77 -19.92
CA MET A 229 -13.82 1.77 -19.86
C MET A 229 -14.32 1.53 -18.43
N SER A 230 -13.67 2.14 -17.42
CA SER A 230 -14.05 2.00 -16.02
C SER A 230 -15.36 2.74 -15.74
N LYS A 231 -16.37 2.01 -15.24
CA LYS A 231 -17.65 2.60 -14.80
C LYS A 231 -17.47 3.47 -13.56
N ASN A 232 -16.45 3.20 -12.73
CA ASN A 232 -16.15 3.97 -11.52
C ASN A 232 -14.66 4.35 -11.44
N LYS A 233 -14.32 5.57 -11.88
CA LYS A 233 -12.92 6.05 -11.95
C LYS A 233 -12.24 6.14 -10.57
N GLU A 234 -13.00 6.31 -9.50
CA GLU A 234 -12.47 6.43 -8.14
C GLU A 234 -12.15 5.06 -7.53
N ARG A 235 -12.85 4.01 -7.97
CA ARG A 235 -12.73 2.64 -7.43
C ARG A 235 -11.90 1.68 -8.28
N LYS A 236 -11.34 2.12 -9.41
CA LYS A 236 -10.58 1.27 -10.36
C LYS A 236 -9.39 0.49 -9.76
N TYR A 237 -8.95 0.86 -8.56
CA TYR A 237 -7.85 0.20 -7.84
C TYR A 237 -8.31 -0.55 -6.58
N TYR A 238 -9.61 -0.80 -6.42
CA TYR A 238 -10.17 -1.38 -5.20
C TYR A 238 -11.27 -2.40 -5.52
N LEU A 239 -11.11 -3.61 -4.98
CA LEU A 239 -12.19 -4.60 -4.90
C LEU A 239 -12.80 -4.62 -3.50
N THR A 240 -14.12 -4.79 -3.44
CA THR A 240 -14.78 -5.15 -2.17
C THR A 240 -14.48 -6.61 -1.80
N LYS A 241 -14.77 -7.01 -0.56
CA LYS A 241 -14.65 -8.41 -0.15
C LYS A 241 -15.57 -9.33 -0.96
N GLU A 242 -16.77 -8.88 -1.29
CA GLU A 242 -17.73 -9.66 -2.08
C GLU A 242 -17.23 -9.88 -3.51
N GLU A 243 -16.77 -8.83 -4.19
CA GLU A 243 -16.24 -8.90 -5.55
C GLU A 243 -15.01 -9.81 -5.62
N TYR A 244 -14.12 -9.70 -4.63
CA TYR A 244 -12.98 -10.60 -4.49
C TYR A 244 -13.39 -12.05 -4.37
N LEU A 245 -14.33 -12.38 -3.48
CA LEU A 245 -14.80 -13.76 -3.29
C LEU A 245 -15.44 -14.33 -4.56
N ILE A 246 -16.19 -13.52 -5.32
CA ILE A 246 -16.78 -13.95 -6.58
C ILE A 246 -15.69 -14.35 -7.59
N ILE A 247 -14.63 -13.54 -7.72
CA ILE A 247 -13.51 -13.84 -8.62
C ILE A 247 -12.79 -15.12 -8.16
N MET A 248 -12.42 -15.21 -6.88
CA MET A 248 -11.65 -16.35 -6.37
C MET A 248 -12.42 -17.68 -6.44
N ASN A 249 -13.74 -17.66 -6.25
CA ASN A 249 -14.57 -18.85 -6.36
C ASN A 249 -14.64 -19.41 -7.79
N LYS A 250 -14.43 -18.57 -8.82
CA LYS A 250 -14.39 -19.04 -10.22
C LYS A 250 -13.05 -19.65 -10.61
N GLU A 251 -11.99 -19.27 -9.90
CA GLU A 251 -10.62 -19.74 -10.15
C GLU A 251 -10.22 -20.95 -9.28
N SER A 252 -11.11 -21.39 -8.37
CA SER A 252 -10.93 -22.54 -7.46
C SER A 252 -11.53 -23.81 -8.06
#